data_AF-A0A849Z330-F1
#
_entry.id   AF-A0A849Z330-F1
#
_cell.length_a   1.000
_cell.length_b   1.000
_cell.length_c   1.000
_cell.angle_alpha   90.00
_cell.angle_beta   90.00
_cell.angle_gamma   90.00
#
_symmetry.space_group_name_H-M   'P 1'
#
loop_
_entity.id
_entity.type
_entity.pdbx_description
1 polymer ?
#
loop_
_entity_poly.entity_id
_entity_poly.type
_entity_poly.pdbx_seq_one_letter_code
_entity_poly.pdbx_strand_id
1 'polypeptide(L)'
;MTFRVFGYDVEITGSFWMSAILLGIFSNQGDPVRGVLMLLPVVLIGVLVHELGHAIAFSRYKVRSSIRLHFMGGVTMPNMVLPLSRPANVLISFAGPLAGLLLAGVAFAILLFVDIPHQALKTTVGLFVWVNFWWSIFNLIPVLPLDGGHILEHILGPRRYRWTLGISGVVGAAGAIYFATQTQSGFFATFILGMASFQSFMRLRDVQSAVRASGEAIRERREAGQDAVHPDLERELRQARRALDEGDFEKAEALAQAIADGKSASGVKATGASLGEALTVLGWAEIGLGRPGRAADACDRLVKAKAPGDAALFAAVALNKGETQKARSLLEAARAAGDPRKEVFGPLIRILIEQGETARAAAVALDSFDGLSEDDARTVAQLARDSGSDTWAGRLYEAVFERGRDNEDGFEAARAFARGGDPERALSLLRSAVGAGFQDAERAYGDDALGKLAIDNILRRPS
;
A
#
# COMPACT_ATOMS: atom_id res chain seq x y z
N MET A 1 -8.75 -13.01 -15.35
CA MET A 1 -8.10 -13.37 -16.63
C MET A 1 -6.70 -12.79 -16.62
N THR A 2 -5.66 -13.58 -16.89
CA THR A 2 -4.27 -13.10 -16.94
C THR A 2 -3.71 -13.24 -18.34
N PHE A 3 -3.00 -12.21 -18.82
CA PHE A 3 -2.33 -12.20 -20.12
C PHE A 3 -1.14 -11.24 -20.09
N ARG A 4 -0.30 -11.28 -21.12
CA ARG A 4 0.90 -10.45 -21.20
C ARG A 4 0.77 -9.40 -22.30
N VAL A 5 1.02 -8.14 -21.96
CA VAL A 5 0.98 -7.00 -22.89
C VAL A 5 2.31 -6.26 -22.83
N PHE A 6 3.02 -6.15 -23.97
CA PHE A 6 4.34 -5.51 -24.05
C PHE A 6 5.37 -6.00 -23.01
N GLY A 7 5.23 -7.24 -22.52
CA GLY A 7 6.12 -7.81 -21.50
C GLY A 7 5.65 -7.65 -20.05
N TYR A 8 4.53 -6.96 -19.81
CA TYR A 8 3.91 -6.80 -18.49
C TYR A 8 2.80 -7.82 -18.30
N ASP A 9 2.74 -8.42 -17.11
CA ASP A 9 1.65 -9.31 -16.74
C ASP A 9 0.43 -8.46 -16.34
N VAL A 10 -0.69 -8.68 -17.04
CA VAL A 10 -1.95 -7.95 -16.89
C VAL A 10 -3.01 -8.92 -16.36
N GLU A 11 -3.59 -8.60 -15.22
CA GLU A 11 -4.72 -9.30 -14.62
C GLU A 11 -5.98 -8.45 -14.73
N ILE A 12 -7.05 -8.99 -15.30
CA ILE A 12 -8.38 -8.37 -15.27
C ILE A 12 -9.26 -9.19 -14.34
N THR A 13 -9.73 -8.58 -13.26
CA THR A 13 -10.64 -9.20 -12.29
C THR A 13 -12.08 -9.17 -12.79
N GLY A 14 -12.95 -10.01 -12.23
CA GLY A 14 -14.39 -9.99 -12.55
C GLY A 14 -15.04 -8.64 -12.23
N SER A 15 -14.58 -7.98 -11.16
CA SER A 15 -15.13 -6.70 -10.71
C SER A 15 -14.87 -5.55 -11.68
N PHE A 16 -13.79 -5.61 -12.46
CA PHE A 16 -13.56 -4.68 -13.57
C PHE A 16 -14.69 -4.76 -14.61
N TRP A 17 -15.00 -5.96 -15.09
CA TRP A 17 -16.05 -6.16 -16.09
C TRP A 17 -17.41 -5.70 -15.59
N MET A 18 -17.73 -5.99 -14.34
CA MET A 18 -18.95 -5.51 -13.69
C MET A 18 -19.03 -3.97 -13.70
N SER A 19 -17.97 -3.28 -13.28
CA SER A 19 -17.93 -1.81 -13.27
C SER A 19 -18.11 -1.22 -14.67
N ALA A 20 -17.41 -1.76 -15.67
CA ALA A 20 -17.47 -1.28 -17.05
C ALA A 20 -18.86 -1.50 -17.68
N ILE A 21 -19.51 -2.63 -17.39
CA ILE A 21 -20.87 -2.92 -17.84
C ILE A 21 -21.87 -1.97 -17.17
N LEU A 22 -21.77 -1.76 -15.85
CA LEU A 22 -22.65 -0.84 -15.13
C LEU A 22 -22.51 0.59 -15.67
N LEU A 23 -21.29 1.07 -15.86
CA LEU A 23 -21.04 2.37 -16.49
C LEU A 23 -21.67 2.45 -17.88
N GLY A 24 -21.57 1.38 -18.68
CA GLY A 24 -22.21 1.29 -19.99
C GLY A 24 -23.73 1.41 -19.93
N ILE A 25 -24.37 0.67 -19.01
CA ILE A 25 -25.83 0.69 -18.79
C ILE A 25 -26.28 2.09 -18.38
N PHE A 26 -25.61 2.71 -17.40
CA PHE A 26 -25.99 4.03 -16.90
C PHE A 26 -25.66 5.16 -17.88
N SER A 27 -24.70 4.96 -18.77
CA SER A 27 -24.35 5.96 -19.80
C SER A 27 -25.45 6.15 -20.85
N ASN A 28 -26.26 5.13 -21.11
CA ASN A 28 -27.33 5.18 -22.10
C ASN A 28 -28.56 4.37 -21.65
N GLN A 29 -29.39 4.96 -20.80
CA GLN A 29 -30.58 4.32 -20.24
C GLN A 29 -31.63 3.95 -21.30
N GLY A 30 -31.63 4.62 -22.47
CA GLY A 30 -32.57 4.33 -23.55
C GLY A 30 -32.20 3.10 -24.39
N ASP A 31 -30.91 2.77 -24.47
CA ASP A 31 -30.40 1.56 -25.14
C ASP A 31 -29.15 1.05 -24.40
N PRO A 32 -29.35 0.30 -23.30
CA PRO A 32 -28.26 -0.13 -22.43
C PRO A 32 -27.26 -1.05 -23.13
N VAL A 33 -27.74 -1.92 -24.03
CA VAL A 33 -26.87 -2.85 -24.77
C VAL A 33 -25.90 -2.07 -25.64
N ARG A 34 -26.40 -1.07 -26.38
CA ARG A 34 -25.55 -0.20 -27.18
C ARG A 34 -24.59 0.63 -26.32
N GLY A 35 -25.04 1.11 -25.16
CA GLY A 35 -24.18 1.83 -24.20
C GLY A 35 -23.00 0.97 -23.74
N VAL A 36 -23.25 -0.28 -23.35
CA VAL A 36 -22.21 -1.25 -22.96
C VAL A 36 -21.26 -1.53 -24.12
N LEU A 37 -21.78 -1.85 -25.31
CA LEU A 37 -20.95 -2.15 -26.48
C LEU A 37 -20.02 -0.99 -26.88
N MET A 38 -20.47 0.25 -26.69
CA MET A 38 -19.67 1.44 -26.99
C MET A 38 -18.67 1.77 -25.89
N LEU A 39 -19.05 1.69 -24.61
CA LEU A 39 -18.25 2.19 -23.50
C LEU A 39 -17.25 1.17 -22.95
N LEU A 40 -17.59 -0.12 -22.99
CA LEU A 40 -16.71 -1.20 -22.50
C LEU A 40 -15.31 -1.17 -23.14
N PRO A 41 -15.14 -1.09 -24.48
CA PRO A 41 -13.80 -0.99 -25.06
C PRO A 41 -13.10 0.33 -24.70
N VAL A 42 -13.84 1.43 -24.53
CA VAL A 42 -13.30 2.74 -24.15
C VAL A 42 -12.68 2.69 -22.75
N VAL A 43 -13.39 2.11 -21.79
CA VAL A 43 -12.94 1.98 -20.40
C VAL A 43 -11.80 0.97 -20.30
N LEU A 44 -11.94 -0.20 -20.94
CA LEU A 44 -10.89 -1.24 -20.93
C LEU A 44 -9.57 -0.73 -21.51
N ILE A 45 -9.61 -0.17 -22.72
CA ILE A 45 -8.39 0.31 -23.37
C ILE A 45 -7.87 1.56 -22.66
N GLY A 46 -8.74 2.46 -22.22
CA GLY A 46 -8.36 3.67 -21.52
C GLY A 46 -7.61 3.39 -20.21
N VAL A 47 -8.21 2.59 -19.33
CA VAL A 47 -7.57 2.19 -18.06
C VAL A 47 -6.31 1.38 -18.32
N LEU A 48 -6.33 0.43 -19.26
CA LEU A 48 -5.12 -0.35 -19.58
C LEU A 48 -3.97 0.54 -20.07
N VAL A 49 -4.25 1.52 -20.94
CA VAL A 49 -3.23 2.46 -21.44
C VAL A 49 -2.72 3.37 -20.32
N HIS A 50 -3.60 3.81 -19.41
CA HIS A 50 -3.21 4.55 -18.20
C HIS A 50 -2.23 3.73 -17.35
N GLU A 51 -2.58 2.50 -17.00
CA GLU A 51 -1.71 1.62 -16.20
C GLU A 51 -0.40 1.26 -16.91
N LEU A 52 -0.45 1.04 -18.23
CA LEU A 52 0.77 0.86 -19.04
C LEU A 52 1.69 2.07 -18.94
N GLY A 53 1.16 3.28 -18.83
CA GLY A 53 1.94 4.49 -18.58
C GLY A 53 2.80 4.37 -17.32
N HIS A 54 2.21 3.94 -16.20
CA HIS A 54 2.95 3.69 -14.96
C HIS A 54 3.97 2.54 -15.11
N ALA A 55 3.58 1.43 -15.73
CA ALA A 55 4.44 0.25 -15.90
C ALA A 55 5.69 0.55 -16.76
N ILE A 56 5.52 1.34 -17.82
CA ILE A 56 6.63 1.82 -18.67
C ILE A 56 7.55 2.75 -17.87
N ALA A 57 6.99 3.63 -17.04
CA ALA A 57 7.78 4.50 -16.18
C ALA A 57 8.60 3.71 -15.14
N PHE A 58 8.02 2.70 -14.48
CA PHE A 58 8.75 1.78 -13.59
C PHE A 58 9.90 1.07 -14.30
N SER A 59 9.69 0.64 -15.55
CA SER A 59 10.70 -0.06 -16.34
C SER A 59 11.92 0.80 -16.63
N ARG A 60 11.75 2.14 -16.68
CA ARG A 60 12.88 3.07 -16.84
C ARG A 60 13.84 3.04 -15.65
N TYR A 61 13.36 2.62 -14.48
CA TYR A 61 14.12 2.43 -13.25
C TYR A 61 14.49 0.96 -12.98
N LYS A 62 14.34 0.08 -13.99
CA LYS A 62 14.61 -1.38 -13.89
C LYS A 62 13.75 -2.10 -12.85
N VAL A 63 12.62 -1.51 -12.46
CA VAL A 63 11.62 -2.13 -11.58
C VAL A 63 10.61 -2.84 -12.45
N ARG A 64 10.44 -4.16 -12.26
CA ARG A 64 9.36 -4.91 -12.92
C ARG A 64 8.05 -4.62 -12.21
N SER A 65 6.96 -4.54 -12.96
CA SER A 65 5.62 -4.28 -12.43
C SER A 65 4.57 -5.15 -13.10
N SER A 66 3.51 -5.46 -12.36
CA SER A 66 2.29 -6.11 -12.86
C SER A 66 1.12 -5.13 -12.84
N ILE A 67 0.20 -5.27 -13.78
CA ILE A 67 -1.00 -4.44 -13.89
C ILE A 67 -2.20 -5.27 -13.48
N ARG A 68 -3.04 -4.74 -12.59
CA ARG A 68 -4.33 -5.35 -12.22
C ARG A 68 -5.45 -4.36 -12.48
N LEU A 69 -6.42 -4.74 -13.31
CA LEU A 69 -7.65 -4.00 -13.56
C LEU A 69 -8.75 -4.52 -12.62
N HIS A 70 -9.38 -3.61 -11.88
CA HIS A 70 -10.38 -3.90 -10.86
C HIS A 70 -11.53 -2.87 -10.86
N PHE A 71 -12.49 -3.02 -9.94
CA PHE A 71 -13.72 -2.21 -9.91
C PHE A 71 -13.51 -0.68 -9.97
N MET A 72 -12.42 -0.17 -9.37
CA MET A 72 -12.14 1.27 -9.33
C MET A 72 -11.26 1.77 -10.48
N GLY A 73 -10.92 0.91 -11.45
CA GLY A 73 -10.03 1.22 -12.55
C GLY A 73 -8.90 0.20 -12.66
N GLY A 74 -7.67 0.64 -12.45
CA GLY A 74 -6.49 -0.19 -12.51
C GLY A 74 -5.48 0.20 -11.43
N VAL A 75 -4.54 -0.71 -11.18
CA VAL A 75 -3.38 -0.46 -10.34
C VAL A 75 -2.16 -1.13 -10.92
N THR A 76 -1.04 -0.41 -10.89
CA THR A 76 0.27 -0.92 -11.29
C THR A 76 1.12 -1.17 -10.04
N MET A 77 1.47 -2.43 -9.81
CA MET A 77 2.21 -2.88 -8.63
C MET A 77 3.65 -3.24 -9.01
N PRO A 78 4.68 -2.67 -8.34
CA PRO A 78 6.06 -3.10 -8.53
C PRO A 78 6.30 -4.45 -7.85
N ASN A 79 7.02 -5.36 -8.52
CA ASN A 79 7.30 -6.72 -8.05
C ASN A 79 8.36 -6.79 -6.93
N MET A 80 9.03 -5.66 -6.65
CA MET A 80 10.06 -5.53 -5.61
C MET A 80 9.97 -4.13 -4.99
N VAL A 81 10.10 -4.04 -3.67
CA VAL A 81 10.11 -2.77 -2.93
C VAL A 81 11.52 -2.19 -2.94
N LEU A 82 11.80 -1.29 -3.90
CA LEU A 82 13.04 -0.52 -3.98
C LEU A 82 12.82 0.93 -3.52
N PRO A 83 13.75 1.56 -2.77
CA PRO A 83 13.64 2.96 -2.40
C PRO A 83 13.88 3.86 -3.62
N LEU A 84 12.82 4.18 -4.37
CA LEU A 84 12.88 5.12 -5.48
C LEU A 84 12.99 6.57 -4.97
N SER A 85 13.75 7.40 -5.70
CA SER A 85 13.83 8.82 -5.41
C SER A 85 12.45 9.51 -5.56
N ARG A 86 12.22 10.59 -4.81
CA ARG A 86 10.97 11.37 -4.90
C ARG A 86 10.64 11.85 -6.34
N PRO A 87 11.57 12.43 -7.12
CA PRO A 87 11.26 12.83 -8.49
C PRO A 87 10.93 11.63 -9.38
N ALA A 88 11.52 10.45 -9.12
CA ALA A 88 11.16 9.23 -9.84
C ALA A 88 9.70 8.83 -9.57
N ASN A 89 9.27 8.84 -8.31
CA ASN A 89 7.89 8.54 -7.97
C ASN A 89 6.90 9.57 -8.53
N VAL A 90 7.23 10.87 -8.53
CA VAL A 90 6.40 11.90 -9.18
C VAL A 90 6.24 11.63 -10.68
N LEU A 91 7.34 11.28 -11.36
CA LEU A 91 7.28 10.96 -12.79
C LEU A 91 6.45 9.70 -13.05
N ILE A 92 6.57 8.69 -12.20
CA ILE A 92 5.78 7.45 -12.31
C ILE A 92 4.29 7.75 -12.13
N SER A 93 3.89 8.46 -11.08
CA SER A 93 2.49 8.84 -10.87
C SER A 93 1.94 9.74 -11.98
N PHE A 94 2.78 10.59 -12.60
CA PHE A 94 2.35 11.41 -13.73
C PHE A 94 2.23 10.63 -15.05
N ALA A 95 2.91 9.49 -15.18
CA ALA A 95 2.98 8.75 -16.45
C ALA A 95 1.65 8.15 -16.88
N GLY A 96 0.79 7.72 -15.95
CA GLY A 96 -0.55 7.19 -16.27
C GLY A 96 -1.47 8.25 -16.88
N PRO A 97 -1.71 9.40 -16.18
CA PRO A 97 -2.49 10.49 -16.73
C PRO A 97 -1.95 11.03 -18.06
N LEU A 98 -0.62 11.07 -18.22
CA LEU A 98 -0.01 11.45 -19.51
C LEU A 98 -0.37 10.45 -20.61
N ALA A 99 -0.32 9.14 -20.35
CA ALA A 99 -0.69 8.11 -21.32
C ALA A 99 -2.18 8.21 -21.71
N GLY A 100 -3.07 8.46 -20.74
CA GLY A 100 -4.49 8.70 -20.99
C GLY A 100 -4.74 9.96 -21.85
N LEU A 101 -4.05 11.08 -21.56
CA LEU A 101 -4.14 12.30 -22.37
C LEU A 101 -3.62 12.08 -23.81
N LEU A 102 -2.53 11.31 -23.97
CA LEU A 102 -2.03 10.95 -25.30
C LEU A 102 -3.03 10.10 -26.08
N LEU A 103 -3.69 9.14 -25.42
CA LEU A 103 -4.75 8.34 -26.03
C LEU A 103 -5.94 9.21 -26.46
N ALA A 104 -6.36 10.16 -25.62
CA ALA A 104 -7.40 11.13 -25.97
C ALA A 104 -7.00 11.99 -27.18
N GLY A 105 -5.74 12.44 -27.24
CA GLY A 105 -5.20 13.20 -28.37
C GLY A 105 -5.19 12.41 -29.68
N VAL A 106 -4.81 11.13 -29.62
CA VAL A 106 -4.86 10.23 -30.79
C VAL A 106 -6.29 10.03 -31.27
N ALA A 107 -7.23 9.75 -30.36
CA ALA A 107 -8.65 9.61 -30.71
C ALA A 107 -9.23 10.90 -31.31
N PHE A 108 -8.82 12.06 -30.80
CA PHE A 108 -9.24 13.35 -31.32
C PHE A 108 -8.70 13.60 -32.72
N ALA A 109 -7.44 13.28 -32.98
CA ALA A 109 -6.85 13.35 -34.31
C ALA A 109 -7.60 12.44 -35.31
N ILE A 110 -7.99 11.23 -34.90
CA ILE A 110 -8.80 10.33 -35.74
C ILE A 110 -10.12 11.00 -36.14
N LEU A 111 -10.82 11.67 -35.22
CA LEU A 111 -12.08 12.36 -35.55
C LEU A 111 -11.91 13.53 -36.52
N LEU A 112 -10.74 14.16 -36.56
CA LEU A 112 -10.45 15.29 -37.44
C LEU A 112 -10.01 14.86 -38.85
N PHE A 113 -9.24 13.78 -38.93
CA PHE A 113 -8.53 13.42 -40.17
C PHE A 113 -9.06 12.15 -40.85
N VAL A 114 -9.90 11.36 -40.18
CA VAL A 114 -10.46 10.11 -40.72
C VAL A 114 -11.96 10.26 -40.87
N ASP A 115 -12.47 10.03 -42.08
CA ASP A 115 -13.91 9.95 -42.31
C ASP A 115 -14.45 8.61 -41.79
N ILE A 116 -15.31 8.67 -40.76
CA ILE A 116 -15.89 7.49 -40.11
C ILE A 116 -17.37 7.40 -40.54
N PRO A 117 -17.71 6.53 -41.52
CA PRO A 117 -19.05 6.47 -42.09
C PRO A 117 -20.08 5.86 -41.13
N HIS A 118 -19.65 4.99 -40.21
CA HIS A 118 -20.53 4.38 -39.22
C HIS A 118 -20.70 5.27 -37.99
N GLN A 119 -21.89 5.81 -37.81
CA GLN A 119 -22.21 6.73 -36.70
C GLN A 119 -21.88 6.13 -35.32
N ALA A 120 -22.13 4.83 -35.12
CA ALA A 120 -21.82 4.16 -33.87
C ALA A 120 -20.31 4.19 -33.54
N LEU A 121 -19.46 3.90 -34.53
CA LEU A 121 -18.02 3.94 -34.39
C LEU A 121 -17.53 5.38 -34.14
N LYS A 122 -18.08 6.36 -34.85
CA LYS A 122 -17.76 7.78 -34.64
C LYS A 122 -18.08 8.22 -33.22
N THR A 123 -19.23 7.80 -32.67
CA THR A 123 -19.59 8.03 -31.26
C THR A 123 -18.60 7.36 -30.30
N THR A 124 -18.21 6.11 -30.54
CA THR A 124 -17.21 5.40 -29.71
C THR A 124 -15.86 6.11 -29.71
N VAL A 125 -15.36 6.59 -30.86
CA VAL A 125 -14.11 7.38 -30.90
C VAL A 125 -14.27 8.71 -30.15
N GLY A 126 -15.43 9.36 -30.25
CA GLY A 126 -15.76 10.52 -29.41
C GLY A 126 -15.70 10.23 -27.91
N LEU A 127 -16.19 9.06 -27.49
CA LEU A 127 -16.10 8.60 -26.10
C LEU A 127 -14.65 8.37 -25.68
N PHE A 128 -13.77 7.86 -26.55
CA PHE A 128 -12.33 7.75 -26.25
C PHE A 128 -11.71 9.10 -25.93
N VAL A 129 -12.05 10.16 -26.67
CA VAL A 129 -11.56 11.52 -26.36
C VAL A 129 -12.08 11.96 -25.00
N TRP A 130 -13.40 11.93 -24.82
CA TRP A 130 -14.05 12.45 -23.63
C TRP A 130 -13.61 11.73 -22.35
N VAL A 131 -13.70 10.40 -22.34
CA VAL A 131 -13.42 9.59 -21.15
C VAL A 131 -11.95 9.69 -20.77
N ASN A 132 -11.01 9.48 -21.71
CA ASN A 132 -9.58 9.49 -21.37
C ASN A 132 -9.07 10.88 -20.98
N PHE A 133 -9.59 11.93 -21.60
CA PHE A 133 -9.26 13.30 -21.19
C PHE A 133 -9.71 13.57 -19.76
N TRP A 134 -11.01 13.41 -19.47
CA TRP A 134 -11.53 13.73 -18.15
C TRP A 134 -11.06 12.77 -17.06
N TRP A 135 -10.86 11.49 -17.37
CA TRP A 135 -10.28 10.52 -16.44
C TRP A 135 -8.85 10.89 -16.06
N SER A 136 -8.04 11.35 -17.02
CA SER A 136 -6.66 11.79 -16.74
C SER A 136 -6.64 13.07 -15.91
N ILE A 137 -7.51 14.05 -16.23
CA ILE A 137 -7.63 15.28 -15.43
C ILE A 137 -8.12 14.97 -14.01
N PHE A 138 -9.09 14.06 -13.86
CA PHE A 138 -9.59 13.62 -12.58
C PHE A 138 -8.48 12.97 -11.74
N ASN A 139 -7.67 12.09 -12.34
CA ASN A 139 -6.56 11.45 -11.64
C ASN A 139 -5.47 12.44 -11.20
N LEU A 140 -5.34 13.61 -11.83
CA LEU A 140 -4.38 14.65 -11.42
C LEU A 140 -4.87 15.52 -10.24
N ILE A 141 -6.10 15.32 -9.76
CA ILE A 141 -6.60 16.00 -8.56
C ILE A 141 -5.73 15.57 -7.36
N PRO A 142 -5.29 16.50 -6.48
CA PRO A 142 -4.36 16.22 -5.38
C PRO A 142 -5.04 15.53 -4.19
N VAL A 143 -5.63 14.36 -4.43
CA VAL A 143 -6.43 13.58 -3.50
C VAL A 143 -5.98 12.12 -3.57
N LEU A 144 -5.52 11.54 -2.46
CA LEU A 144 -5.20 10.12 -2.37
C LEU A 144 -6.50 9.29 -2.39
N PRO A 145 -6.59 8.20 -3.16
CA PRO A 145 -5.48 7.46 -3.81
C PRO A 145 -5.22 7.83 -5.29
N LEU A 146 -5.70 8.97 -5.78
CA LEU A 146 -5.47 9.38 -7.17
C LEU A 146 -3.98 9.74 -7.40
N ASP A 147 -3.55 9.68 -8.65
CA ASP A 147 -2.18 9.97 -9.06
C ASP A 147 -1.70 11.36 -8.62
N GLY A 148 -2.55 12.37 -8.66
CA GLY A 148 -2.28 13.72 -8.17
C GLY A 148 -2.03 13.77 -6.67
N GLY A 149 -2.69 12.90 -5.91
CA GLY A 149 -2.44 12.71 -4.48
C GLY A 149 -1.05 12.14 -4.22
N HIS A 150 -0.64 11.12 -5.00
CA HIS A 150 0.71 10.54 -4.93
C HIS A 150 1.79 11.52 -5.41
N ILE A 151 1.52 12.31 -6.45
CA ILE A 151 2.40 13.42 -6.87
C ILE A 151 2.60 14.39 -5.71
N LEU A 152 1.53 14.83 -5.06
CA LEU A 152 1.60 15.72 -3.90
C LEU A 152 2.37 15.08 -2.74
N GLU A 153 2.13 13.81 -2.46
CA GLU A 153 2.82 13.02 -1.45
C GLU A 153 4.34 13.04 -1.66
N HIS A 154 4.79 12.75 -2.88
CA HIS A 154 6.20 12.68 -3.19
C HIS A 154 6.87 14.05 -3.31
N ILE A 155 6.14 15.09 -3.72
CA ILE A 155 6.63 16.48 -3.69
C ILE A 155 6.86 16.95 -2.24
N LEU A 156 5.86 16.75 -1.37
CA LEU A 156 5.94 17.23 0.03
C LEU A 156 6.90 16.37 0.87
N GLY A 157 6.91 15.07 0.60
CA GLY A 157 7.75 14.06 1.25
C GLY A 157 7.29 13.66 2.66
N PRO A 158 7.92 12.63 3.25
CA PRO A 158 7.50 12.00 4.51
C PRO A 158 7.36 12.98 5.68
N ARG A 159 8.26 13.97 5.81
CA ARG A 159 8.19 14.98 6.89
C ARG A 159 6.93 15.83 6.85
N ARG A 160 6.34 16.00 5.65
CA ARG A 160 5.15 16.81 5.42
C ARG A 160 3.96 15.95 4.99
N TYR A 161 4.00 14.64 5.22
CA TYR A 161 2.92 13.74 4.86
C TYR A 161 1.56 14.15 5.48
N ARG A 162 1.58 14.74 6.68
CA ARG A 162 0.38 15.35 7.29
C ARG A 162 -0.30 16.40 6.41
N TRP A 163 0.48 17.17 5.66
CA TRP A 163 -0.04 18.20 4.74
C TRP A 163 -0.62 17.56 3.49
N THR A 164 0.00 16.48 2.98
CA THR A 164 -0.58 15.67 1.90
C THR A 164 -1.96 15.16 2.31
N LEU A 165 -2.08 14.56 3.49
CA LEU A 165 -3.36 14.06 4.01
C LEU A 165 -4.38 15.18 4.25
N GLY A 166 -3.94 16.31 4.81
CA GLY A 166 -4.80 17.47 5.04
C GLY A 166 -5.34 18.07 3.73
N ILE A 167 -4.47 18.28 2.73
CA ILE A 167 -4.87 18.79 1.41
C ILE A 167 -5.78 17.79 0.71
N SER A 168 -5.41 16.51 0.70
CA SER A 168 -6.22 15.43 0.13
C SER A 168 -7.61 15.36 0.76
N GLY A 169 -7.71 15.48 2.09
CA GLY A 169 -8.99 15.54 2.80
C GLY A 169 -9.83 16.74 2.37
N VAL A 170 -9.26 17.94 2.39
CA VAL A 170 -10.02 19.17 2.06
C VAL A 170 -10.44 19.19 0.59
N VAL A 171 -9.54 18.88 -0.33
CA VAL A 171 -9.82 18.88 -1.78
C VAL A 171 -10.81 17.76 -2.13
N GLY A 172 -10.66 16.58 -1.53
CA GLY A 172 -11.60 15.47 -1.69
C GLY A 172 -13.00 15.85 -1.22
N ALA A 173 -13.15 16.43 -0.03
CA ALA A 173 -14.44 16.87 0.48
C ALA A 173 -15.09 17.94 -0.40
N ALA A 174 -14.32 18.96 -0.80
CA ALA A 174 -14.81 20.03 -1.66
C ALA A 174 -15.26 19.50 -3.03
N GLY A 175 -14.47 18.61 -3.64
CA GLY A 175 -14.83 17.96 -4.88
C GLY A 175 -16.06 17.06 -4.74
N ALA A 176 -16.17 16.29 -3.66
CA ALA A 176 -17.33 15.43 -3.41
C ALA A 176 -18.62 16.24 -3.30
N ILE A 177 -18.60 17.35 -2.55
CA ILE A 177 -19.72 18.29 -2.43
C ILE A 177 -20.07 18.88 -3.80
N TYR A 178 -19.07 19.35 -4.56
CA TYR A 178 -19.29 19.90 -5.89
C TYR A 178 -20.01 18.89 -6.80
N PHE A 179 -19.49 17.67 -6.95
CA PHE A 179 -20.10 16.66 -7.80
C PHE A 179 -21.46 16.17 -7.29
N ALA A 180 -21.71 16.22 -5.97
CA ALA A 180 -23.00 15.84 -5.39
C ALA A 180 -24.11 16.84 -5.76
N THR A 181 -23.74 18.10 -5.99
CA THR A 181 -24.67 19.15 -6.45
C THR A 181 -24.93 19.13 -7.96
N GLN A 182 -24.12 18.38 -8.71
CA GLN A 182 -24.32 18.18 -10.15
C GLN A 182 -25.22 16.95 -10.41
N THR A 183 -25.85 16.89 -11.57
CA THR A 183 -26.82 15.87 -12.04
C THR A 183 -26.39 14.40 -11.78
N GLN A 184 -27.27 13.41 -12.00
CA GLN A 184 -27.05 11.97 -11.73
C GLN A 184 -25.69 11.37 -12.18
N SER A 185 -24.99 11.98 -13.15
CA SER A 185 -23.64 11.58 -13.59
C SER A 185 -22.52 11.88 -12.57
N GLY A 186 -22.74 12.74 -11.58
CA GLY A 186 -21.75 13.09 -10.55
C GLY A 186 -21.59 12.04 -9.44
N PHE A 187 -22.53 11.08 -9.33
CA PHE A 187 -22.57 10.11 -8.22
C PHE A 187 -21.26 9.34 -8.04
N PHE A 188 -20.66 8.87 -9.15
CA PHE A 188 -19.41 8.11 -9.09
C PHE A 188 -18.24 8.96 -8.60
N ALA A 189 -18.13 10.21 -9.08
CA ALA A 189 -17.09 11.14 -8.65
C ALA A 189 -17.27 11.56 -7.19
N THR A 190 -18.51 11.81 -6.75
CA THR A 190 -18.85 12.08 -5.35
C THR A 190 -18.45 10.92 -4.44
N PHE A 191 -18.74 9.69 -4.85
CA PHE A 191 -18.39 8.50 -4.08
C PHE A 191 -16.88 8.35 -3.92
N ILE A 192 -16.12 8.44 -5.02
CA ILE A 192 -14.65 8.32 -4.99
C ILE A 192 -14.02 9.41 -4.12
N LEU A 193 -14.37 10.69 -4.35
CA LEU A 193 -13.76 11.81 -3.64
C LEU A 193 -14.20 11.88 -2.17
N GLY A 194 -15.44 11.49 -1.88
CA GLY A 194 -15.95 11.38 -0.51
C GLY A 194 -15.21 10.31 0.30
N MET A 195 -15.04 9.12 -0.28
CA MET A 195 -14.27 8.03 0.33
C MET A 195 -12.79 8.41 0.51
N ALA A 196 -12.17 8.99 -0.51
CA ALA A 196 -10.80 9.47 -0.48
C ALA A 196 -10.56 10.54 0.61
N SER A 197 -11.49 11.48 0.75
CA SER A 197 -11.47 12.50 1.80
C SER A 197 -11.55 11.87 3.19
N PHE A 198 -12.49 10.95 3.38
CA PHE A 198 -12.69 10.26 4.64
C PHE A 198 -11.46 9.45 5.06
N GLN A 199 -10.88 8.68 4.12
CA GLN A 199 -9.65 7.92 4.34
C GLN A 199 -8.47 8.85 4.69
N SER A 200 -8.34 9.98 4.00
CA SER A 200 -7.28 10.96 4.28
C SER A 200 -7.41 11.58 5.68
N PHE A 201 -8.63 11.86 6.12
CA PHE A 201 -8.92 12.35 7.47
C PHE A 201 -8.58 11.32 8.55
N MET A 202 -8.98 10.06 8.37
CA MET A 202 -8.67 8.98 9.32
C MET A 202 -7.16 8.80 9.46
N ARG A 203 -6.43 8.67 8.34
CA ARG A 203 -4.96 8.58 8.35
C ARG A 203 -4.30 9.77 9.05
N LEU A 204 -4.84 10.99 8.89
CA LEU A 204 -4.28 12.18 9.54
C LEU A 204 -4.44 12.12 11.07
N ARG A 205 -5.58 11.62 11.55
CA ARG A 205 -5.85 11.44 12.97
C ARG A 205 -4.88 10.42 13.60
N ASP A 206 -4.62 9.32 12.90
CA ASP A 206 -3.76 8.25 13.40
C ASP A 206 -2.28 8.69 13.43
N VAL A 207 -1.83 9.45 12.42
CA VAL A 207 -0.51 10.10 12.45
C VAL A 207 -0.39 11.08 13.63
N GLN A 208 -1.46 11.80 13.97
CA GLN A 208 -1.44 12.74 15.10
C GLN A 208 -1.39 12.04 16.46
N SER A 209 -2.09 10.92 16.65
CA SER A 209 -2.03 10.16 17.90
C SER A 209 -0.66 9.52 18.11
N ALA A 210 -0.07 8.94 17.06
CA ALA A 210 1.28 8.36 17.11
C ALA A 210 2.37 9.40 17.43
N VAL A 211 2.29 10.61 16.85
CA VAL A 211 3.24 11.70 17.14
C VAL A 211 3.14 12.17 18.60
N ARG A 212 1.94 12.20 19.18
CA ARG A 212 1.74 12.58 20.59
C ARG A 212 2.34 11.53 21.53
N ALA A 213 2.03 10.25 21.31
CA ALA A 213 2.56 9.14 22.11
C ALA A 213 4.09 9.06 22.05
N SER A 214 4.68 9.26 20.86
CA SER A 214 6.14 9.32 20.70
C SER A 214 6.76 10.51 21.42
N GLY A 215 6.11 11.68 21.39
CA GLY A 215 6.58 12.89 22.08
C GLY A 215 6.62 12.73 23.60
N GLU A 216 5.65 12.03 24.17
CA GLU A 216 5.60 11.72 25.61
C GLU A 216 6.72 10.75 26.02
N ALA A 217 6.94 9.68 25.26
CA ALA A 217 8.00 8.71 25.52
C ALA A 217 9.42 9.28 25.37
N ILE A 218 9.64 10.22 24.44
CA ILE A 218 10.94 10.90 24.27
C ILE A 218 11.21 11.86 25.44
N ARG A 219 10.18 12.55 25.93
CA ARG A 219 10.31 13.46 27.08
C ARG A 219 10.75 12.70 28.32
N GLU A 220 10.17 11.53 28.57
CA GLU A 220 10.49 10.67 29.71
C GLU A 220 11.95 10.17 29.70
N ARG A 221 12.47 9.74 28.54
CA ARG A 221 13.88 9.32 28.41
C ARG A 221 14.87 10.48 28.51
N ARG A 222 14.48 11.67 28.04
CA ARG A 222 15.29 12.89 28.13
C ARG A 222 15.41 13.39 29.56
N GLU A 223 14.33 13.29 30.33
CA GLU A 223 14.33 13.54 31.78
C GLU A 223 15.21 12.52 32.53
N ALA A 224 15.39 11.30 31.99
CA ALA A 224 16.28 10.27 32.52
C ALA A 224 17.77 10.37 32.07
N GLY A 225 18.13 11.29 31.18
CA GLY A 225 19.52 11.55 30.78
C GLY A 225 20.19 10.47 29.92
N GLN A 226 19.44 9.54 29.33
CA GLN A 226 19.97 8.36 28.62
C GLN A 226 20.19 8.57 27.10
N ASP A 227 19.61 9.62 26.51
CA ASP A 227 19.53 9.79 25.04
C ASP A 227 20.47 10.86 24.45
N ALA A 228 21.34 11.48 25.26
CA ALA A 228 22.12 12.62 24.79
C ALA A 228 23.30 12.17 23.89
N VAL A 229 23.10 12.22 22.58
CA VAL A 229 24.18 12.18 21.58
C VAL A 229 25.09 13.39 21.78
N HIS A 230 26.40 13.17 21.72
CA HIS A 230 27.38 14.24 21.94
C HIS A 230 27.22 15.31 20.84
N PRO A 231 27.12 16.61 21.19
CA PRO A 231 26.84 17.69 20.22
C PRO A 231 27.79 17.70 19.01
N ASP A 232 29.06 17.42 19.26
CA ASP A 232 30.11 17.43 18.23
C ASP A 232 30.08 16.22 17.29
N LEU A 233 29.40 15.13 17.67
CA LEU A 233 29.23 13.93 16.84
C LEU A 233 27.91 13.94 16.07
N GLU A 234 26.94 14.74 16.50
CA GLU A 234 25.58 14.77 15.94
C GLU A 234 25.56 15.16 14.45
N ARG A 235 26.49 16.01 13.99
CA ARG A 235 26.58 16.39 12.57
C ARG A 235 27.04 15.22 11.70
N GLU A 236 28.07 14.49 12.13
CA GLU A 236 28.62 13.36 11.38
C GLU A 236 27.66 12.15 11.40
N LEU A 237 27.05 11.86 12.55
CA LEU A 237 26.02 10.82 12.67
C LEU A 237 24.83 11.08 11.75
N ARG A 238 24.35 12.33 11.68
CA ARG A 238 23.29 12.71 10.73
C ARG A 238 23.69 12.52 9.27
N GLN A 239 24.96 12.73 8.91
CA GLN A 239 25.44 12.48 7.55
C GLN A 239 25.50 10.98 7.25
N ALA A 240 25.97 10.17 8.21
CA ALA A 240 26.01 8.71 8.08
C ALA A 240 24.59 8.13 7.91
N ARG A 241 23.62 8.60 8.71
CA ARG A 241 22.21 8.21 8.61
C ARG A 241 21.62 8.58 7.25
N ARG A 242 21.85 9.81 6.78
CA ARG A 242 21.36 10.24 5.46
C ARG A 242 21.94 9.40 4.33
N ALA A 243 23.23 9.08 4.37
CA ALA A 243 23.85 8.21 3.37
C ALA A 243 23.19 6.83 3.36
N LEU A 244 22.91 6.26 4.54
CA LEU A 244 22.19 4.99 4.66
C LEU A 244 20.77 5.08 4.08
N ASP A 245 20.02 6.15 4.40
CA ASP A 245 18.66 6.36 3.91
C ASP A 245 18.61 6.61 2.39
N GLU A 246 19.67 7.21 1.83
CA GLU A 246 19.86 7.46 0.40
C GLU A 246 20.35 6.20 -0.37
N GLY A 247 20.68 5.12 0.35
CA GLY A 247 21.20 3.87 -0.23
C GLY A 247 22.69 3.93 -0.60
N ASP A 248 23.40 4.98 -0.21
CA ASP A 248 24.86 5.10 -0.34
C ASP A 248 25.54 4.38 0.82
N PHE A 249 25.51 3.04 0.76
CA PHE A 249 25.96 2.18 1.85
C PHE A 249 27.47 2.29 2.12
N GLU A 250 28.28 2.55 1.09
CA GLU A 250 29.73 2.70 1.23
C GLU A 250 30.08 3.97 2.02
N LYS A 251 29.40 5.08 1.72
CA LYS A 251 29.56 6.33 2.47
C LYS A 251 29.03 6.21 3.90
N ALA A 252 27.90 5.53 4.08
CA ALA A 252 27.35 5.26 5.41
C ALA A 252 28.33 4.42 6.26
N GLU A 253 28.91 3.37 5.69
CA GLU A 253 29.95 2.53 6.31
C GLU A 253 31.14 3.39 6.74
N ALA A 254 31.72 4.16 5.81
CA ALA A 254 32.92 4.95 6.07
C ALA A 254 32.73 5.97 7.22
N LEU A 255 31.63 6.71 7.20
CA LEU A 255 31.33 7.71 8.23
C LEU A 255 31.05 7.06 9.59
N ALA A 256 30.22 6.02 9.61
CA ALA A 256 29.87 5.34 10.85
C ALA A 256 31.06 4.62 11.50
N GLN A 257 31.92 3.99 10.69
CA GLN A 257 33.14 3.35 11.14
C GLN A 257 34.13 4.37 11.72
N ALA A 258 34.32 5.51 11.07
CA ALA A 258 35.20 6.57 11.57
C ALA A 258 34.76 7.06 12.96
N ILE A 259 33.46 7.28 13.17
CA ILE A 259 32.89 7.69 14.46
C ILE A 259 33.09 6.59 15.52
N ALA A 260 32.77 5.34 15.18
CA ALA A 260 32.86 4.21 16.10
C ALA A 260 34.31 3.88 16.52
N ASP A 261 35.28 4.19 15.68
CA ASP A 261 36.72 3.99 15.94
C ASP A 261 37.37 5.19 16.65
N GLY A 262 36.61 6.25 16.95
CA GLY A 262 37.14 7.49 17.52
C GLY A 262 38.02 8.28 16.57
N LYS A 263 37.87 8.05 15.26
CA LYS A 263 38.51 8.79 14.16
C LYS A 263 37.52 9.78 13.53
N SER A 264 36.54 10.26 14.31
CA SER A 264 35.60 11.28 13.84
C SER A 264 36.36 12.56 13.50
N ALA A 265 35.81 13.37 12.60
CA ALA A 265 36.43 14.64 12.24
C ALA A 265 36.46 15.61 13.43
N SER A 266 35.55 15.45 14.39
CA SER A 266 35.54 16.19 15.66
C SER A 266 36.60 15.75 16.68
N GLY A 267 37.27 14.61 16.49
CA GLY A 267 38.24 14.06 17.45
C GLY A 267 37.63 13.57 18.78
N VAL A 268 36.30 13.59 18.90
CA VAL A 268 35.58 13.14 20.09
C VAL A 268 35.36 11.64 20.01
N LYS A 269 35.73 10.92 21.08
CA LYS A 269 35.46 9.48 21.18
C LYS A 269 33.97 9.23 21.42
N ALA A 270 33.33 8.51 20.51
CA ALA A 270 31.93 8.12 20.66
C ALA A 270 31.75 7.18 21.87
N THR A 271 30.80 7.51 22.75
CA THR A 271 30.38 6.69 23.90
C THR A 271 28.86 6.72 24.03
N GLY A 272 28.30 5.78 24.80
CA GLY A 272 26.85 5.70 25.09
C GLY A 272 26.00 5.73 23.82
N ALA A 273 25.02 6.64 23.77
CA ALA A 273 24.12 6.82 22.64
C ALA A 273 24.83 7.11 21.30
N SER A 274 25.92 7.90 21.32
CA SER A 274 26.65 8.28 20.09
C SER A 274 27.34 7.07 19.45
N LEU A 275 27.92 6.19 20.28
CA LEU A 275 28.52 4.94 19.82
C LEU A 275 27.45 3.93 19.38
N GLY A 276 26.33 3.89 20.12
CA GLY A 276 25.17 3.07 19.79
C GLY A 276 24.62 3.37 18.40
N GLU A 277 24.43 4.67 18.11
CA GLU A 277 23.93 5.12 16.82
C GLU A 277 24.93 4.85 15.68
N ALA A 278 26.22 5.14 15.88
CA ALA A 278 27.26 4.86 14.89
C ALA A 278 27.29 3.38 14.51
N LEU A 279 27.35 2.48 15.49
CA LEU A 279 27.41 1.04 15.24
C LEU A 279 26.11 0.49 14.64
N THR A 280 24.96 1.09 14.96
CA THR A 280 23.69 0.73 14.34
C THR A 280 23.67 1.09 12.85
N VAL A 281 24.11 2.30 12.50
CA VAL A 281 24.21 2.72 11.08
C VAL A 281 25.20 1.83 10.33
N LEU A 282 26.36 1.55 10.93
CA LEU A 282 27.37 0.67 10.37
C LEU A 282 26.80 -0.74 10.09
N GLY A 283 26.10 -1.34 11.06
CA GLY A 283 25.52 -2.67 10.89
C GLY A 283 24.50 -2.74 9.75
N TRP A 284 23.64 -1.73 9.63
CA TRP A 284 22.68 -1.66 8.52
C TRP A 284 23.36 -1.44 7.16
N ALA A 285 24.42 -0.61 7.10
CA ALA A 285 25.20 -0.40 5.88
C ALA A 285 25.88 -1.69 5.41
N GLU A 286 26.49 -2.45 6.31
CA GLU A 286 27.14 -3.73 6.00
C GLU A 286 26.13 -4.79 5.52
N ILE A 287 24.91 -4.82 6.06
CA ILE A 287 23.82 -5.64 5.52
C ILE A 287 23.48 -5.21 4.09
N GLY A 288 23.34 -3.90 3.84
CA GLY A 288 23.07 -3.34 2.51
C GLY A 288 24.16 -3.66 1.47
N LEU A 289 25.41 -3.75 1.91
CA LEU A 289 26.56 -4.16 1.09
C LEU A 289 26.70 -5.68 0.90
N GLY A 290 25.79 -6.49 1.48
CA GLY A 290 25.86 -7.94 1.40
C GLY A 290 26.97 -8.58 2.24
N ARG A 291 27.39 -7.91 3.33
CA ARG A 291 28.49 -8.35 4.22
C ARG A 291 27.97 -8.64 5.65
N PRO A 292 27.12 -9.66 5.85
CA PRO A 292 26.48 -9.93 7.15
C PRO A 292 27.47 -10.28 8.28
N GLY A 293 28.66 -10.78 7.95
CA GLY A 293 29.72 -11.03 8.94
C GLY A 293 30.19 -9.75 9.64
N ARG A 294 30.39 -8.66 8.88
CA ARG A 294 30.81 -7.37 9.44
C ARG A 294 29.67 -6.67 10.19
N ALA A 295 28.43 -6.86 9.76
CA ALA A 295 27.27 -6.44 10.52
C ALA A 295 27.20 -7.12 11.90
N ALA A 296 27.56 -8.41 11.97
CA ALA A 296 27.67 -9.12 13.25
C ALA A 296 28.77 -8.55 14.14
N ASP A 297 29.93 -8.18 13.59
CA ASP A 297 30.99 -7.52 14.35
C ASP A 297 30.52 -6.18 14.95
N ALA A 298 29.71 -5.41 14.23
CA ALA A 298 29.11 -4.18 14.73
C ALA A 298 28.14 -4.43 15.91
N CYS A 299 27.31 -5.48 15.80
CA CYS A 299 26.45 -5.95 16.89
C CYS A 299 27.26 -6.39 18.12
N ASP A 300 28.36 -7.12 17.93
CA ASP A 300 29.21 -7.55 19.04
C ASP A 300 29.89 -6.35 19.74
N ARG A 301 30.26 -5.32 18.97
CA ARG A 301 30.77 -4.05 19.53
C ARG A 301 29.71 -3.31 20.33
N LEU A 302 28.45 -3.28 19.88
CA LEU A 302 27.33 -2.70 20.63
C LEU A 302 27.16 -3.37 22.01
N VAL A 303 27.15 -4.71 22.02
CA VAL A 303 27.01 -5.50 23.25
C VAL A 303 28.19 -5.26 24.20
N LYS A 304 29.43 -5.33 23.69
CA LYS A 304 30.64 -5.08 24.50
C LYS A 304 30.66 -3.68 25.11
N ALA A 305 30.19 -2.68 24.35
CA ALA A 305 30.17 -1.30 24.80
C ALA A 305 28.99 -0.96 25.73
N LYS A 306 28.03 -1.88 25.93
CA LYS A 306 26.74 -1.61 26.59
C LYS A 306 26.04 -0.38 26.02
N ALA A 307 26.21 -0.15 24.72
CA ALA A 307 25.58 0.96 24.02
C ALA A 307 24.15 0.58 23.62
N PRO A 308 23.21 1.55 23.56
CA PRO A 308 21.88 1.29 23.04
C PRO A 308 21.97 0.80 21.60
N GLY A 309 21.30 -0.31 21.30
CA GLY A 309 21.33 -0.95 19.98
C GLY A 309 19.93 -1.22 19.45
N ASP A 310 19.83 -1.32 18.13
CA ASP A 310 18.58 -1.55 17.42
C ASP A 310 18.21 -3.04 17.37
N ALA A 311 17.09 -3.41 18.00
CA ALA A 311 16.62 -4.80 18.04
C ALA A 311 16.35 -5.38 16.64
N ALA A 312 15.91 -4.56 15.68
CA ALA A 312 15.69 -4.98 14.30
C ALA A 312 17.01 -5.36 13.60
N LEU A 313 18.09 -4.63 13.89
CA LEU A 313 19.43 -4.93 13.37
C LEU A 313 19.95 -6.26 13.92
N PHE A 314 19.87 -6.47 15.24
CA PHE A 314 20.28 -7.73 15.85
C PHE A 314 19.50 -8.93 15.29
N ALA A 315 18.20 -8.75 15.04
CA ALA A 315 17.37 -9.77 14.42
C ALA A 315 17.78 -10.05 12.96
N ALA A 316 18.06 -9.01 12.16
CA ALA A 316 18.52 -9.17 10.79
C ALA A 316 19.86 -9.91 10.70
N VAL A 317 20.80 -9.63 11.61
CA VAL A 317 22.06 -10.38 11.74
C VAL A 317 21.80 -11.84 12.14
N ALA A 318 20.92 -12.08 13.11
CA ALA A 318 20.57 -13.43 13.54
C ALA A 318 19.96 -14.26 12.39
N LEU A 319 19.09 -13.66 11.56
CA LEU A 319 18.52 -14.33 10.38
C LEU A 319 19.59 -14.72 9.36
N ASN A 320 20.56 -13.85 9.09
CA ASN A 320 21.68 -14.16 8.19
C ASN A 320 22.58 -15.29 8.72
N LYS A 321 22.61 -15.51 10.04
CA LYS A 321 23.31 -16.64 10.68
C LYS A 321 22.46 -17.93 10.75
N GLY A 322 21.20 -17.89 10.31
CA GLY A 322 20.26 -19.00 10.47
C GLY A 322 19.73 -19.16 11.91
N GLU A 323 19.95 -18.18 12.79
CA GLU A 323 19.49 -18.18 14.19
C GLU A 323 18.03 -17.70 14.29
N THR A 324 17.11 -18.37 13.59
CA THR A 324 15.70 -17.93 13.44
C THR A 324 14.99 -17.72 14.78
N GLN A 325 15.22 -18.57 15.79
CA GLN A 325 14.57 -18.40 17.10
C GLN A 325 15.05 -17.15 17.85
N LYS A 326 16.34 -16.83 17.73
CA LYS A 326 16.90 -15.64 18.36
C LYS A 326 16.42 -14.37 17.65
N ALA A 327 16.32 -14.41 16.33
CA ALA A 327 15.74 -13.32 15.56
C ALA A 327 14.29 -13.06 15.99
N ARG A 328 13.49 -14.13 16.11
CA ARG A 328 12.11 -14.05 16.57
C ARG A 328 11.99 -13.39 17.94
N SER A 329 12.74 -13.85 18.94
CA SER A 329 12.64 -13.31 20.30
C SER A 329 13.00 -11.82 20.36
N LEU A 330 13.98 -11.39 19.58
CA LEU A 330 14.37 -9.98 19.47
C LEU A 330 13.26 -9.13 18.83
N LEU A 331 12.63 -9.62 17.76
CA LEU A 331 11.55 -8.90 17.07
C LEU A 331 10.28 -8.85 17.92
N GLU A 332 9.94 -9.93 18.62
CA GLU A 332 8.81 -9.95 19.56
C GLU A 332 9.04 -8.97 20.72
N ALA A 333 10.26 -8.89 21.25
CA ALA A 333 10.61 -7.92 22.28
C ALA A 333 10.53 -6.47 21.76
N ALA A 334 11.02 -6.20 20.55
CA ALA A 334 10.91 -4.90 19.90
C ALA A 334 9.45 -4.48 19.69
N ARG A 335 8.63 -5.42 19.23
CA ARG A 335 7.18 -5.22 19.07
C ARG A 335 6.48 -4.94 20.40
N ALA A 336 6.80 -5.70 21.45
CA ALA A 336 6.25 -5.49 22.78
C ALA A 336 6.64 -4.12 23.36
N ALA A 337 7.77 -3.56 22.93
CA ALA A 337 8.20 -2.20 23.25
C ALA A 337 7.55 -1.10 22.38
N GLY A 338 6.65 -1.47 21.45
CA GLY A 338 5.88 -0.54 20.63
C GLY A 338 6.60 0.00 19.39
N ASP A 339 7.60 -0.70 18.88
CA ASP A 339 8.34 -0.29 17.67
C ASP A 339 7.48 -0.46 16.40
N PRO A 340 7.10 0.63 15.69
CA PRO A 340 6.18 0.58 14.55
C PRO A 340 6.89 0.24 13.21
N ARG A 341 8.20 0.00 13.23
CA ARG A 341 9.01 -0.09 12.01
C ARG A 341 8.76 -1.37 11.22
N LYS A 342 8.72 -1.27 9.89
CA LYS A 342 8.57 -2.41 8.96
C LYS A 342 9.71 -3.43 9.09
N GLU A 343 10.89 -2.97 9.52
CA GLU A 343 12.06 -3.77 9.81
C GLU A 343 11.85 -4.72 11.01
N VAL A 344 10.83 -4.47 11.84
CA VAL A 344 10.42 -5.35 12.94
C VAL A 344 9.31 -6.30 12.49
N PHE A 345 8.21 -5.77 11.96
CA PHE A 345 7.03 -6.60 11.66
C PHE A 345 7.21 -7.50 10.44
N GLY A 346 7.83 -7.01 9.37
CA GLY A 346 7.99 -7.77 8.14
C GLY A 346 8.75 -9.08 8.36
N PRO A 347 9.97 -9.05 8.94
CA PRO A 347 10.70 -10.27 9.27
C PRO A 347 9.98 -11.16 10.29
N LEU A 348 9.28 -10.59 11.28
CA LEU A 348 8.56 -11.37 12.28
C LEU A 348 7.39 -12.15 11.68
N ILE A 349 6.56 -11.49 10.86
CA ILE A 349 5.44 -12.14 10.14
C ILE A 349 5.97 -13.29 9.29
N ARG A 350 7.08 -13.06 8.56
CA ARG A 350 7.71 -14.10 7.75
C ARG A 350 8.17 -15.30 8.59
N ILE A 351 8.87 -15.06 9.71
CA ILE A 351 9.32 -16.15 10.60
C ILE A 351 8.13 -16.95 11.12
N LEU A 352 7.06 -16.28 11.54
CA LEU A 352 5.86 -16.94 12.07
C LEU A 352 5.17 -17.80 10.99
N ILE A 353 5.12 -17.32 9.74
CA ILE A 353 4.61 -18.11 8.61
C ILE A 353 5.49 -19.34 8.36
N GLU A 354 6.81 -19.17 8.29
CA GLU A 354 7.76 -20.27 8.06
C GLU A 354 7.69 -21.34 9.17
N GLN A 355 7.32 -20.94 10.39
CA GLN A 355 7.12 -21.84 11.54
C GLN A 355 5.71 -22.44 11.63
N GLY A 356 4.82 -22.13 10.68
CA GLY A 356 3.43 -22.59 10.67
C GLY A 356 2.54 -21.90 11.72
N GLU A 357 3.03 -20.86 12.39
CA GLU A 357 2.27 -20.06 13.37
C GLU A 357 1.45 -18.96 12.68
N THR A 358 0.66 -19.35 11.68
CA THR A 358 -0.07 -18.42 10.80
C THR A 358 -1.13 -17.60 11.53
N ALA A 359 -1.76 -18.13 12.59
CA ALA A 359 -2.61 -17.37 13.52
C ALA A 359 -1.88 -16.16 14.13
N ARG A 360 -0.66 -16.39 14.62
CA ARG A 360 0.17 -15.36 15.24
C ARG A 360 0.72 -14.40 14.19
N ALA A 361 1.09 -14.89 13.01
CA ALA A 361 1.49 -14.05 11.89
C ALA A 361 0.37 -13.06 11.52
N ALA A 362 -0.88 -13.54 11.43
CA ALA A 362 -2.04 -12.70 11.17
C ALA A 362 -2.33 -11.72 12.31
N ALA A 363 -2.19 -12.12 13.57
CA ALA A 363 -2.31 -11.20 14.71
C ALA A 363 -1.27 -10.08 14.67
N VAL A 364 -0.01 -10.42 14.37
CA VAL A 364 1.08 -9.44 14.24
C VAL A 364 0.86 -8.52 13.04
N ALA A 365 0.39 -9.06 11.92
CA ALA A 365 0.03 -8.28 10.74
C ALA A 365 -1.14 -7.32 11.02
N LEU A 366 -2.12 -7.75 11.81
CA LEU A 366 -3.25 -6.91 12.23
C LEU A 366 -2.79 -5.75 13.13
N ASP A 367 -1.92 -6.03 14.12
CA ASP A 367 -1.36 -5.02 15.03
C ASP A 367 -0.51 -3.96 14.30
N SER A 368 0.02 -4.30 13.11
CA SER A 368 0.89 -3.44 12.30
C SER A 368 0.29 -3.09 10.94
N PHE A 369 -1.03 -3.24 10.80
CA PHE A 369 -1.72 -3.17 9.51
C PHE A 369 -1.52 -1.84 8.77
N ASP A 370 -1.35 -0.74 9.50
CA ASP A 370 -1.07 0.59 8.95
C ASP A 370 0.27 0.67 8.20
N GLY A 371 1.23 -0.19 8.55
CA GLY A 371 2.53 -0.32 7.90
C GLY A 371 2.58 -1.39 6.81
N LEU A 372 1.50 -2.15 6.61
CA LEU A 372 1.40 -3.24 5.65
C LEU A 372 0.61 -2.83 4.40
N SER A 373 1.06 -3.32 3.25
CA SER A 373 0.25 -3.22 2.04
C SER A 373 -1.00 -4.10 2.20
N GLU A 374 -2.08 -3.72 1.51
CA GLU A 374 -3.34 -4.47 1.52
C GLU A 374 -3.14 -5.89 0.96
N ASP A 375 -2.28 -6.03 -0.06
CA ASP A 375 -1.95 -7.32 -0.67
C ASP A 375 -1.09 -8.20 0.25
N ASP A 376 -0.14 -7.63 1.00
CA ASP A 376 0.60 -8.38 2.02
C ASP A 376 -0.34 -8.86 3.13
N ALA A 377 -1.27 -8.01 3.58
CA ALA A 377 -2.26 -8.36 4.57
C ALA A 377 -3.23 -9.45 4.07
N ARG A 378 -3.70 -9.37 2.82
CA ARG A 378 -4.51 -10.43 2.18
C ARG A 378 -3.74 -11.75 2.10
N THR A 379 -2.46 -11.69 1.74
CA THR A 379 -1.59 -12.88 1.68
C THR A 379 -1.49 -13.55 3.04
N VAL A 380 -1.24 -12.77 4.10
CA VAL A 380 -1.19 -13.30 5.48
C VAL A 380 -2.56 -13.84 5.91
N ALA A 381 -3.65 -13.16 5.56
CA ALA A 381 -5.01 -13.59 5.90
C ALA A 381 -5.39 -14.91 5.20
N GLN A 382 -5.01 -15.07 3.94
CA GLN A 382 -5.17 -16.32 3.19
C GLN A 382 -4.39 -17.46 3.84
N LEU A 383 -3.11 -17.24 4.17
CA LEU A 383 -2.29 -18.26 4.83
C LEU A 383 -2.85 -18.67 6.20
N ALA A 384 -3.39 -17.71 6.97
CA ALA A 384 -4.07 -18.00 8.23
C ALA A 384 -5.34 -18.84 8.02
N ARG A 385 -6.15 -18.52 7.01
CA ARG A 385 -7.36 -19.28 6.66
C ARG A 385 -7.04 -20.71 6.23
N ASP A 386 -6.07 -20.87 5.33
CA ASP A 386 -5.67 -22.18 4.81
C ASP A 386 -5.07 -23.08 5.90
N SER A 387 -4.57 -22.48 6.98
CA SER A 387 -4.08 -23.19 8.18
C SER A 387 -5.16 -23.43 9.25
N GLY A 388 -6.44 -23.13 8.96
CA GLY A 388 -7.55 -23.27 9.92
C GLY A 388 -7.59 -22.21 11.02
N SER A 389 -6.86 -21.10 10.88
CA SER A 389 -6.89 -19.97 11.81
C SER A 389 -7.95 -18.95 11.39
N ASP A 390 -9.18 -19.44 11.22
CA ASP A 390 -10.27 -18.71 10.58
C ASP A 390 -10.66 -17.41 11.30
N THR A 391 -10.61 -17.36 12.63
CA THR A 391 -10.89 -16.11 13.38
C THR A 391 -9.87 -15.01 13.08
N TRP A 392 -8.59 -15.35 12.98
CA TRP A 392 -7.53 -14.37 12.71
C TRP A 392 -7.51 -13.97 11.24
N ALA A 393 -7.74 -14.92 10.34
CA ALA A 393 -7.97 -14.63 8.94
C ALA A 393 -9.17 -13.69 8.78
N GLY A 394 -10.28 -13.99 9.45
CA GLY A 394 -11.50 -13.18 9.42
C GLY A 394 -11.26 -11.75 9.88
N ARG A 395 -10.55 -11.55 11.00
CA ARG A 395 -10.19 -10.21 11.48
C ARG A 395 -9.27 -9.45 10.54
N LEU A 396 -8.31 -10.14 9.92
CA LEU A 396 -7.40 -9.50 8.98
C LEU A 396 -8.10 -9.17 7.66
N TYR A 397 -8.88 -10.09 7.10
CA TYR A 397 -9.77 -9.82 5.96
C TYR A 397 -10.79 -8.73 6.28
N GLU A 398 -11.30 -8.68 7.50
CA GLU A 398 -12.18 -7.61 7.97
C GLU A 398 -11.43 -6.28 8.02
N ALA A 399 -10.21 -6.21 8.54
CA ALA A 399 -9.41 -4.99 8.52
C ALA A 399 -9.07 -4.55 7.08
N VAL A 400 -8.74 -5.51 6.19
CA VAL A 400 -8.58 -5.26 4.75
C VAL A 400 -9.90 -4.76 4.14
N PHE A 401 -11.03 -5.38 4.47
CA PHE A 401 -12.36 -5.01 4.01
C PHE A 401 -12.80 -3.65 4.55
N GLU A 402 -12.46 -3.30 5.79
CA GLU A 402 -12.74 -2.00 6.37
C GLU A 402 -11.92 -0.91 5.68
N ARG A 403 -10.69 -1.21 5.25
CA ARG A 403 -9.82 -0.28 4.53
C ARG A 403 -10.18 -0.12 3.06
N GLY A 404 -10.43 -1.23 2.36
CA GLY A 404 -10.63 -1.30 0.91
C GLY A 404 -12.09 -1.43 0.46
N ARG A 405 -12.99 -1.90 1.34
CA ARG A 405 -14.43 -2.18 1.09
C ARG A 405 -14.69 -3.10 -0.11
N ASP A 406 -13.69 -3.90 -0.46
CA ASP A 406 -13.80 -4.90 -1.51
C ASP A 406 -14.75 -6.03 -1.07
N ASN A 407 -15.73 -6.35 -1.91
CA ASN A 407 -16.76 -7.30 -1.54
C ASN A 407 -16.26 -8.74 -1.42
N GLU A 408 -15.16 -9.08 -2.10
CA GLU A 408 -14.48 -10.36 -1.93
C GLU A 408 -13.80 -10.39 -0.57
N ASP A 409 -13.10 -9.34 -0.16
CA ASP A 409 -12.51 -9.26 1.19
C ASP A 409 -13.60 -9.37 2.29
N GLY A 410 -14.76 -8.73 2.08
CA GLY A 410 -15.89 -8.81 3.00
C GLY A 410 -16.54 -10.20 3.03
N PHE A 411 -16.65 -10.86 1.88
CA PHE A 411 -17.11 -12.25 1.79
C PHE A 411 -16.12 -13.21 2.43
N GLU A 412 -14.82 -13.04 2.18
CA GLU A 412 -13.74 -13.83 2.76
C GLU A 412 -13.69 -13.65 4.28
N ALA A 413 -13.91 -12.43 4.78
CA ALA A 413 -14.10 -12.15 6.19
C ALA A 413 -15.34 -12.88 6.74
N ALA A 414 -16.50 -12.74 6.08
CA ALA A 414 -17.73 -13.40 6.48
C ALA A 414 -17.60 -14.93 6.53
N ARG A 415 -16.98 -15.51 5.52
CA ARG A 415 -16.69 -16.94 5.42
C ARG A 415 -15.75 -17.39 6.53
N ALA A 416 -14.68 -16.64 6.77
CA ALA A 416 -13.74 -16.93 7.85
C ALA A 416 -14.40 -16.81 9.24
N PHE A 417 -15.25 -15.81 9.49
CA PHE A 417 -16.00 -15.74 10.75
C PHE A 417 -17.05 -16.85 10.89
N ALA A 418 -17.70 -17.29 9.80
CA ALA A 418 -18.64 -18.41 9.83
C ALA A 418 -17.93 -19.72 10.22
N ARG A 419 -16.76 -19.99 9.63
CA ARG A 419 -15.91 -21.14 9.96
C ARG A 419 -15.32 -21.03 11.36
N GLY A 420 -14.95 -19.82 11.77
CA GLY A 420 -14.46 -19.49 13.11
C GLY A 420 -15.51 -19.52 14.22
N GLY A 421 -16.78 -19.82 13.91
CA GLY A 421 -17.85 -19.99 14.89
C GLY A 421 -18.53 -18.69 15.36
N ASP A 422 -18.39 -17.59 14.62
CA ASP A 422 -19.07 -16.32 14.88
C ASP A 422 -20.13 -16.04 13.79
N PRO A 423 -21.32 -16.67 13.89
CA PRO A 423 -22.34 -16.57 12.85
C PRO A 423 -22.96 -15.17 12.78
N GLU A 424 -23.01 -14.42 13.88
CA GLU A 424 -23.56 -13.07 13.88
C GLU A 424 -22.64 -12.11 13.12
N ARG A 425 -21.33 -12.15 13.41
CA ARG A 425 -20.36 -11.34 12.68
C ARG A 425 -20.26 -11.79 11.22
N ALA A 426 -20.30 -13.09 10.96
CA ALA A 426 -20.33 -13.64 9.60
C ALA A 426 -21.53 -13.11 8.80
N LEU A 427 -22.75 -13.15 9.35
CA LEU A 427 -23.95 -12.64 8.66
C LEU A 427 -23.93 -11.11 8.53
N SER A 428 -23.35 -10.40 9.49
CA SER A 428 -23.15 -8.95 9.42
C SER A 428 -22.17 -8.57 8.31
N LEU A 429 -21.04 -9.27 8.24
CA LEU A 429 -20.03 -9.08 7.21
C LEU A 429 -20.53 -9.57 5.86
N LEU A 430 -21.31 -10.64 5.78
CA LEU A 430 -21.94 -11.08 4.54
C LEU A 430 -22.95 -10.05 4.06
N ARG A 431 -23.79 -9.50 4.95
CA ARG A 431 -24.67 -8.37 4.61
C ARG A 431 -23.87 -7.17 4.13
N SER A 432 -22.74 -6.89 4.77
CA SER A 432 -21.86 -5.78 4.40
C SER A 432 -21.17 -6.04 3.06
N ALA A 433 -20.78 -7.28 2.78
CA ALA A 433 -20.19 -7.73 1.53
C ALA A 433 -21.21 -7.68 0.40
N VAL A 434 -22.43 -8.17 0.64
CA VAL A 434 -23.57 -8.09 -0.29
C VAL A 434 -23.95 -6.64 -0.54
N GLY A 435 -23.96 -5.82 0.52
CA GLY A 435 -24.11 -4.37 0.42
C GLY A 435 -22.96 -3.71 -0.37
N ALA A 436 -21.76 -4.27 -0.34
CA ALA A 436 -20.61 -3.87 -1.16
C ALA A 436 -20.60 -4.53 -2.56
N GLY A 437 -21.63 -5.31 -2.92
CA GLY A 437 -21.82 -5.87 -4.25
C GLY A 437 -21.45 -7.34 -4.41
N PHE A 438 -21.22 -8.08 -3.31
CA PHE A 438 -21.10 -9.54 -3.37
C PHE A 438 -22.46 -10.15 -3.78
N GLN A 439 -22.51 -10.91 -4.87
CA GLN A 439 -23.76 -11.48 -5.40
C GLN A 439 -23.67 -12.98 -5.70
N ASP A 440 -22.51 -13.59 -5.45
CA ASP A 440 -22.26 -15.01 -5.73
C ASP A 440 -22.93 -15.90 -4.69
N ALA A 441 -24.25 -16.08 -4.87
CA ALA A 441 -25.06 -16.91 -4.01
C ALA A 441 -24.61 -18.37 -4.08
N GLU A 442 -24.23 -18.88 -5.26
CA GLU A 442 -23.72 -20.26 -5.38
C GLU A 442 -22.50 -20.49 -4.49
N ARG A 443 -21.54 -19.54 -4.47
CA ARG A 443 -20.36 -19.63 -3.60
C ARG A 443 -20.67 -19.44 -2.12
N ALA A 444 -21.65 -18.61 -1.76
CA ALA A 444 -22.06 -18.44 -0.36
C ALA A 444 -22.84 -19.66 0.18
N TYR A 445 -23.78 -20.20 -0.60
CA TYR A 445 -24.53 -21.41 -0.26
C TYR A 445 -23.68 -22.67 -0.36
N GLY A 446 -22.69 -22.68 -1.25
CA GLY A 446 -21.74 -23.77 -1.42
C GLY A 446 -20.63 -23.84 -0.37
N ASP A 447 -20.48 -22.81 0.48
CA ASP A 447 -19.54 -22.86 1.59
C ASP A 447 -20.11 -23.66 2.77
N ASP A 448 -19.35 -24.63 3.26
CA ASP A 448 -19.79 -25.58 4.28
C ASP A 448 -20.18 -24.96 5.62
N ALA A 449 -19.66 -23.76 5.95
CA ALA A 449 -19.97 -23.07 7.20
C ALA A 449 -20.98 -21.95 6.97
N LEU A 450 -20.71 -21.08 5.98
CA LEU A 450 -21.55 -19.92 5.70
C LEU A 450 -22.91 -20.31 5.12
N GLY A 451 -22.98 -21.33 4.26
CA GLY A 451 -24.20 -21.82 3.63
C GLY A 451 -25.19 -22.51 4.58
N LYS A 452 -24.73 -22.91 5.77
CA LYS A 452 -25.57 -23.45 6.85
C LYS A 452 -26.23 -22.36 7.69
N LEU A 453 -25.78 -21.11 7.56
CA LEU A 453 -26.38 -19.98 8.25
C LEU A 453 -27.64 -19.50 7.51
N ALA A 454 -28.48 -18.71 8.20
CA ALA A 454 -29.71 -18.13 7.64
C ALA A 454 -29.41 -17.00 6.64
N ILE A 455 -28.68 -17.31 5.57
CA ILE A 455 -28.29 -16.37 4.53
C ILE A 455 -29.41 -16.11 3.52
N ASP A 456 -30.52 -16.83 3.57
CA ASP A 456 -31.69 -16.66 2.69
C ASP A 456 -32.31 -15.25 2.72
N ASN A 457 -32.17 -14.57 3.87
CA ASN A 457 -32.61 -13.19 4.05
C ASN A 457 -31.58 -12.16 3.53
N ILE A 458 -30.43 -12.63 3.06
CA ILE A 458 -29.28 -11.83 2.64
C ILE A 458 -28.98 -12.04 1.15
N LEU A 459 -28.97 -13.29 0.71
CA LEU A 459 -28.78 -13.73 -0.67
C LEU A 459 -29.95 -14.60 -1.07
N ARG A 460 -30.45 -14.44 -2.30
CA ARG A 460 -31.49 -15.34 -2.81
C ARG A 460 -30.85 -16.67 -3.17
N ARG A 461 -31.49 -17.76 -2.76
CA ARG A 461 -31.05 -19.11 -3.09
C ARG A 461 -31.02 -19.29 -4.61
N PRO A 462 -29.91 -19.79 -5.19
CA PRO A 462 -29.87 -20.11 -6.61
C PRO A 462 -30.92 -21.21 -6.91
N SER A 463 -31.61 -21.04 -8.04
CA SER A 463 -32.76 -21.85 -8.45
C SER A 463 -32.42 -23.26 -8.86
#